data_AF-A0A8J7W2M1-F1
#
_entry.id   AF-A0A8J7W2M1-F1
#
_cell.length_a   1.000
_cell.length_b   1.000
_cell.length_c   1.000
_cell.angle_alpha   90.00
_cell.angle_beta   90.00
_cell.angle_gamma   90.00
#
_symmetry.space_group_name_H-M   'P 1'
#
loop_
_entity.id
_entity.type
_entity.pdbx_description
1 polymer ?
#
loop_
_entity_poly.entity_id
_entity_poly.type
_entity_poly.pdbx_seq_one_letter_code
_entity_poly.pdbx_strand_id
1 'polypeptide(L)' 'MEKEEAKERLMQELRRLLDKDPIKTTVVDMTALNLVEVTRKKVRKPLAEQCKFFR' A
#
# COMPACT_ATOMS: atom_id res chain seq x y z
N MET A 1 -10.01 18.77 14.11
CA MET A 1 -9.35 18.48 12.82
C MET A 1 -10.44 18.17 11.84
N GLU A 2 -10.53 18.92 10.75
CA GLU A 2 -11.52 18.63 9.73
C GLU A 2 -11.23 17.25 9.12
N LYS A 3 -12.28 16.47 8.85
CA LYS A 3 -12.14 15.07 8.39
C LYS A 3 -11.35 14.97 7.08
N GLU A 4 -11.43 15.98 6.22
CA GLU A 4 -10.74 15.99 4.93
C GLU A 4 -9.24 16.25 5.09
N GLU A 5 -8.83 17.21 5.92
CA GLU A 5 -7.41 17.46 6.21
C GLU A 5 -6.73 16.22 6.82
N ALA A 6 -7.44 15.49 7.69
CA ALA A 6 -6.93 14.26 8.28
C ALA A 6 -6.74 13.16 7.22
N LYS A 7 -7.65 13.06 6.25
CA LYS A 7 -7.61 12.10 5.14
C LYS A 7 -6.46 12.41 4.18
N GLU A 8 -6.27 13.67 3.83
CA GLU A 8 -5.13 14.10 3.00
C GLU A 8 -3.80 13.81 3.67
N ARG A 9 -3.66 14.15 4.96
CA ARG A 9 -2.46 13.85 5.75
C ARG A 9 -2.18 12.34 5.81
N LEU A 10 -3.21 11.52 5.99
CA LEU A 10 -3.09 10.06 5.96
C LEU A 10 -2.56 9.57 4.61
N MET A 11 -3.12 10.07 3.50
CA MET A 11 -2.72 9.66 2.15
C MET A 11 -1.29 10.11 1.82
N GLN A 12 -0.91 11.32 2.22
CA GLN A 12 0.45 11.83 2.04
C GLN A 12 1.47 11.02 2.83
N GLU A 13 1.18 10.74 4.10
CA GLU A 13 2.09 9.94 4.95
C GLU A 13 2.21 8.50 4.43
N LEU A 14 1.11 7.90 3.97
CA LEU A 14 1.14 6.58 3.36
C LEU A 14 2.02 6.56 2.10
N ARG A 15 1.89 7.54 1.20
CA ARG A 15 2.76 7.67 0.01
C ARG A 15 4.23 7.79 0.42
N ARG A 16 4.55 8.65 1.39
CA ARG A 16 5.91 8.87 1.91
C ARG A 16 6.54 7.61 2.50
N LEU A 17 5.76 6.78 3.19
CA LEU A 17 6.25 5.53 3.75
C LEU A 17 6.49 4.47 2.66
N LEU A 18 5.60 4.40 1.68
CA LEU A 18 5.70 3.44 0.57
C LEU A 18 6.82 3.78 -0.42
N ASP A 19 7.19 5.05 -0.55
CA ASP A 19 8.36 5.49 -1.35
C ASP A 19 9.69 4.94 -0.79
N LYS A 20 9.72 4.52 0.47
CA LYS A 20 10.90 3.88 1.09
C LYS A 20 10.98 2.38 0.79
N ASP A 21 9.92 1.76 0.25
CA ASP A 21 9.97 0.34 -0.15
C ASP A 21 10.93 0.21 -1.36
N PRO A 22 11.96 -0.65 -1.29
CA PRO A 22 12.84 -0.90 -2.45
C PRO A 22 12.09 -1.46 -3.66
N ILE A 23 10.90 -2.03 -3.47
CA ILE A 23 10.04 -2.50 -4.54
C ILE A 23 9.00 -1.44 -4.86
N LYS A 24 8.93 -1.05 -6.15
CA LYS A 24 7.95 -0.08 -6.65
C LYS A 24 6.55 -0.40 -6.14
N THR A 25 6.05 0.50 -5.29
CA THR A 25 4.71 0.47 -4.71
C THR A 25 4.05 1.81 -4.99
N THR A 26 2.78 1.80 -5.39
CA THR A 26 2.07 3.00 -5.81
C THR A 26 0.69 3.02 -5.16
N VAL A 27 0.42 4.10 -4.44
CA VAL A 27 -0.92 4.43 -3.96
C VAL A 27 -1.70 5.03 -5.13
N VAL A 28 -2.81 4.39 -5.49
CA VAL A 28 -3.67 4.83 -6.60
C VAL A 28 -4.57 5.94 -6.07
N ASP A 29 -5.67 5.58 -5.41
CA ASP A 29 -6.60 6.54 -4.82
C ASP A 29 -7.43 5.93 -3.70
N MET A 30 -8.17 6.80 -3.00
CA MET A 30 -9.21 6.39 -2.09
C MET A 30 -10.55 6.31 -2.81
N THR A 31 -11.19 5.14 -2.77
CA THR A 31 -12.50 4.90 -3.36
C THR A 31 -13.61 5.61 -2.58
N ALA A 32 -14.81 5.71 -3.17
CA ALA A 32 -16.01 6.23 -2.51
C ALA A 32 -16.40 5.45 -1.23
N LEU A 33 -15.91 4.22 -1.08
CA LEU A 33 -16.10 3.38 0.11
C LEU A 33 -15.04 3.62 1.20
N ASN A 34 -14.19 4.63 1.05
CA ASN A 34 -13.03 4.91 1.91
C ASN A 34 -11.98 3.78 1.94
N LEU A 35 -11.90 2.96 0.89
CA LEU A 35 -10.83 1.98 0.71
C LEU A 35 -9.70 2.60 -0.09
N VAL A 36 -8.46 2.37 0.33
CA VAL A 36 -7.28 2.82 -0.42
C VAL A 36 -6.77 1.71 -1.31
N GLU A 37 -6.67 2.00 -2.61
CA GLU A 37 -6.11 1.08 -3.57
C GLU A 37 -4.58 1.25 -3.67
N VAL A 38 -3.86 0.14 -3.54
CA VAL A 38 -2.39 0.11 -3.58
C VAL A 38 -1.94 -1.00 -4.52
N THR A 39 -0.98 -0.69 -5.39
CA THR A 39 -0.33 -1.66 -6.25
C THR A 39 1.14 -1.82 -5.87
N ARG A 40 1.66 -3.05 -5.92
CA ARG A 40 3.06 -3.34 -5.65
C ARG A 40 3.61 -4.26 -6.72
N LYS A 41 4.80 -3.96 -7.27
CA LYS A 41 5.44 -4.79 -8.29
C LYS A 41 5.72 -6.19 -7.73
N LYS A 42 5.18 -7.23 -8.37
CA LYS A 42 5.47 -8.63 -8.01
C LYS A 42 6.87 -9.01 -8.52
N VAL A 43 7.84 -9.09 -7.62
CA VAL A 43 9.23 -9.48 -7.94
C VAL A 43 9.58 -10.93 -7.56
N ARG A 44 8.83 -11.51 -6.62
CA ARG A 44 8.99 -12.89 -6.14
C ARG A 44 7.62 -13.48 -5.80
N LYS A 45 7.56 -14.81 -5.67
CA LYS A 45 6.37 -15.47 -5.12
C LYS A 45 6.06 -14.91 -3.72
N PRO A 46 4.79 -14.67 -3.34
CA PRO A 46 4.45 -14.26 -1.98
C PRO A 46 4.93 -15.27 -0.93
N LEU A 47 5.12 -14.81 0.31
CA LEU A 47 5.59 -15.66 1.41
C LEU A 47 4.69 -16.89 1.58
N ALA A 48 3.37 -16.74 1.47
CA ALA A 48 2.41 -17.83 1.57
C ALA A 48 2.61 -18.94 0.51
N GLU A 49 3.12 -18.62 -0.68
CA GLU A 49 3.45 -19.63 -1.70
C GLU A 49 4.81 -20.28 -1.41
N GLN A 50 5.77 -19.52 -0.86
CA GLN A 50 7.09 -20.05 -0.52
C GLN A 50 7.02 -21.01 0.68
N CYS A 51 6.22 -20.70 1.70
CA CYS A 51 6.08 -21.53 2.90
C CYS A 51 5.42 -22.89 2.63
N LYS A 52 4.64 -23.03 1.55
CA LYS A 52 4.03 -24.32 1.15
C LYS A 52 5.05 -25.38 0.74
N PHE A 53 6.27 -25.00 0.40
CA PHE A 53 7.35 -25.93 0.07
C PHE A 53 8.04 -26.55 1.30
N PHE A 54 7.81 -26.02 2.50
CA PHE A 54 8.43 -26.49 3.74
C PHE A 54 7.52 -27.43 4.56
N ARG A 55 6.42 -27.90 3.97
CA ARG A 55 5.50 -28.87 4.56
C ARG A 55 5.49 -30.13 3.70
#